data_AF-A0A396HAS7-F1
#
_entry.id   AF-A0A396HAS7-F1
#
_cell.length_a   1.000
_cell.length_b   1.000
_cell.length_c   1.000
_cell.angle_alpha   90.00
_cell.angle_beta   90.00
_cell.angle_gamma   90.00
#
_symmetry.space_group_name_H-M   'P 1'
#
loop_
_entity.id
_entity.type
_entity.pdbx_description
1 polymer ?
#
loop_
_entity_poly.entity_id
_entity_poly.type
_entity_poly.pdbx_seq_one_letter_code
_entity_poly.pdbx_strand_id
1 'polypeptide(L)' 'MYSRNCLKATKELRAMGICSTIVGVSSRSMEDEILKFMEAGLDEYQEKPLNNAILSSILGKITPTV' A
#
# COMPACT_ATOMS: atom_id res chain seq x y z
N MET A 1 -1.58 9.35 -4.06
CA MET A 1 -0.88 8.40 -4.95
C MET A 1 -1.54 8.57 -6.30
N TYR A 2 -1.18 9.59 -7.07
CA TYR A 2 -2.04 10.09 -8.16
C TYR A 2 -2.03 9.25 -9.46
N SER A 3 -1.44 8.05 -9.46
CA SER A 3 -1.26 7.24 -10.68
C SER A 3 -2.39 6.22 -10.85
N ARG A 4 -3.26 6.43 -11.85
CA ARG A 4 -4.30 5.48 -12.26
C ARG A 4 -3.75 4.08 -12.56
N ASN A 5 -2.50 3.97 -12.98
CA ASN A 5 -1.85 2.70 -13.25
C ASN A 5 -1.67 1.88 -11.98
N CYS A 6 -1.25 2.52 -10.89
CA CYS A 6 -1.07 1.82 -9.62
C CYS A 6 -2.41 1.32 -9.07
N LEU A 7 -3.49 2.09 -9.24
CA LEU A 7 -4.82 1.71 -8.78
C LEU A 7 -5.30 0.45 -9.52
N LYS A 8 -5.10 0.43 -10.84
CA LYS A 8 -5.40 -0.74 -11.68
C LYS A 8 -4.56 -1.95 -11.27
N ALA A 9 -3.26 -1.75 -11.06
CA ALA A 9 -2.35 -2.81 -10.64
C ALA A 9 -2.78 -3.43 -9.29
N THR A 10 -3.16 -2.62 -8.29
CA THR A 10 -3.67 -3.14 -7.01
C THR A 10 -4.91 -4.02 -7.22
N LYS A 11 -5.87 -3.59 -8.03
CA LYS A 11 -7.07 -4.39 -8.35
C LYS A 11 -6.72 -5.70 -9.05
N GLU A 12 -5.80 -5.67 -10.01
CA GLU A 12 -5.35 -6.86 -10.73
C GLU A 12 -4.64 -7.84 -9.80
N LEU A 13 -3.72 -7.37 -8.95
CA LEU A 13 -3.02 -8.21 -7.97
C LEU A 13 -4.02 -8.92 -7.04
N ARG A 14 -5.03 -8.21 -6.55
CA ARG A 14 -6.10 -8.81 -5.74
C ARG A 14 -6.97 -9.77 -6.52
N ALA A 15 -7.34 -9.45 -7.76
CA ALA A 15 -8.09 -10.35 -8.62
C ALA A 15 -7.32 -11.64 -8.95
N MET A 16 -5.98 -11.60 -8.95
CA MET A 16 -5.11 -12.77 -9.06
C MET A 16 -5.05 -13.62 -7.78
N GLY A 17 -5.74 -13.22 -6.71
CA GLY A 17 -5.76 -13.94 -5.44
C GLY A 17 -4.56 -13.65 -4.52
N ILE A 18 -3.82 -12.56 -4.76
CA ILE A 18 -2.72 -12.18 -3.86
C ILE A 18 -3.29 -11.70 -2.53
N CYS A 19 -2.95 -12.43 -1.46
CA CYS A 19 -3.32 -12.10 -0.09
C CYS A 19 -2.17 -11.47 0.72
N SER A 20 -0.99 -11.28 0.11
CA SER A 20 0.12 -10.57 0.74
C SER A 20 -0.23 -9.11 1.01
N THR A 21 0.46 -8.50 1.99
CA THR A 21 0.30 -7.08 2.30
C THR A 21 0.75 -6.20 1.13
N ILE A 22 -0.10 -5.27 0.70
CA ILE A 22 0.19 -4.26 -0.33
C ILE A 22 0.21 -2.89 0.35
N VAL A 23 1.38 -2.25 0.37
CA VAL A 23 1.57 -0.91 0.95
C VAL A 23 1.76 0.12 -0.16
N GLY A 24 0.90 1.14 -0.18
CA GLY A 24 0.93 2.22 -1.16
C GLY A 24 1.78 3.37 -0.66
N VAL A 25 2.64 3.92 -1.53
CA VAL A 25 3.62 4.94 -1.11
C VAL A 25 3.60 6.14 -2.07
N SER A 26 3.35 7.33 -1.54
CA SER A 26 3.27 8.57 -2.35
C SER A 26 3.81 9.79 -1.63
N SER A 27 4.32 10.77 -2.38
CA SER A 27 4.91 12.02 -1.85
C SER A 27 3.91 13.12 -1.56
N ARG A 28 2.72 13.04 -2.17
CA ARG A 28 1.54 13.86 -1.86
C ARG A 28 0.31 13.02 -2.19
N SER A 29 -0.68 13.03 -1.32
CA SER A 29 -1.97 12.35 -1.55
C SER A 29 -3.06 13.11 -0.83
N MET A 30 -4.19 13.31 -1.50
CA MET A 30 -5.43 13.70 -0.82
C MET A 30 -6.04 12.45 -0.18
N GLU A 31 -6.73 12.62 0.94
CA GLU A 31 -7.39 11.53 1.68
C GLU A 31 -8.33 10.72 0.78
N ASP A 32 -9.12 11.41 -0.06
CA ASP A 32 -10.01 10.80 -1.07
C ASP A 32 -9.28 9.88 -2.06
N GLU A 33 -8.01 10.16 -2.35
CA GLU A 33 -7.25 9.25 -3.19
C GLU A 33 -6.88 7.99 -2.42
N ILE A 34 -6.38 8.14 -1.20
CA ILE A 34 -5.96 7.01 -0.37
C ILE A 34 -7.12 6.05 -0.21
N LEU A 35 -8.33 6.57 0.03
CA LEU A 35 -9.55 5.76 0.12
C LEU A 35 -9.81 4.94 -1.15
N LYS A 36 -9.66 5.50 -2.36
CA LYS A 36 -9.81 4.74 -3.62
C LYS A 36 -8.81 3.59 -3.73
N PHE A 37 -7.59 3.77 -3.23
CA PHE A 37 -6.60 2.69 -3.21
C PHE A 37 -6.93 1.64 -2.16
N MET A 38 -7.43 2.04 -0.97
CA MET A 38 -7.91 1.10 0.03
C MET A 38 -9.08 0.26 -0.49
N GLU A 39 -10.04 0.88 -1.18
CA GLU A 39 -11.15 0.18 -1.86
C GLU A 39 -10.67 -0.76 -2.98
N ALA A 40 -9.54 -0.47 -3.62
CA ALA A 40 -8.91 -1.36 -4.59
C ALA A 40 -8.18 -2.56 -3.96
N GLY A 41 -8.08 -2.59 -2.63
CA GLY A 41 -7.44 -3.66 -1.85
C GLY A 41 -6.03 -3.32 -1.39
N LEU A 42 -5.69 -2.04 -1.21
CA LEU A 42 -4.49 -1.63 -0.49
C LEU A 42 -4.69 -1.81 1.02
N ASP A 43 -3.73 -2.41 1.73
CA ASP A 43 -3.85 -2.63 3.18
C ASP A 43 -3.41 -1.41 3.98
N GLU A 44 -2.35 -0.74 3.51
CA GLU A 44 -1.74 0.37 4.22
C GLU A 44 -1.21 1.42 3.24
N TYR A 45 -1.20 2.67 3.69
CA TYR A 45 -0.62 3.79 2.96
C TYR A 45 0.48 4.45 3.80
N GLN A 46 1.57 4.84 3.14
CA GLN A 46 2.69 5.55 3.76
C GLN A 46 3.11 6.74 2.90
N GLU A 47 3.37 7.88 3.54
CA GLU A 47 3.87 9.06 2.84
C GLU A 47 5.38 8.94 2.61
N LYS A 48 5.86 9.48 1.47
CA LYS A 48 7.30 9.59 1.21
C LYS A 48 7.90 10.74 2.04
N PRO A 49 9.20 10.67 2.36
CA PRO A 49 10.13 9.59 2.05
C PRO A 49 9.92 8.36 2.95
N LEU A 50 10.13 7.17 2.38
CA LEU A 50 10.25 5.96 3.20
C LEU A 50 11.51 6.09 4.04
N ASN A 51 11.33 6.17 5.35
CA ASN A 51 12.43 6.21 6.31
C ASN A 51 12.54 4.86 7.04
N ASN A 52 13.63 4.68 7.80
CA ASN A 52 13.89 3.45 8.52
C ASN A 52 12.76 3.11 9.51
N ALA A 53 12.08 4.10 10.09
CA ALA A 53 10.97 3.85 11.02
C ALA A 53 9.75 3.26 10.29
N ILE A 54 9.39 3.80 9.13
CA ILE A 54 8.31 3.27 8.29
C ILE A 54 8.64 1.84 7.83
N LEU A 55 9.88 1.61 7.37
CA LEU A 55 10.30 0.28 6.94
C LEU A 55 10.28 -0.73 8.09
N SER A 56 10.79 -0.37 9.27
CA SER A 56 10.72 -1.22 10.46
C SER A 56 9.27 -1.54 10.85
N SER A 57 8.36 -0.57 10.74
CA SER A 57 6.94 -0.79 11.00
C SER A 57 6.31 -1.78 10.01
N ILE A 58 6.58 -1.64 8.71
CA ILE A 58 6.08 -2.56 7.68
C ILE A 58 6.68 -3.95 7.87
N LEU A 59 7.99 -4.05 8.07
CA LEU A 59 8.68 -5.33 8.24
C LEU A 59 8.22 -6.08 9.49
N GLY A 60 7.97 -5.37 10.60
CA GLY A 60 7.44 -5.96 11.82
C GLY A 60 6.06 -6.62 11.65
N LYS A 61 5.27 -6.16 10.68
CA LYS A 61 3.95 -6.75 10.34
C LYS A 61 4.04 -7.97 9.42
N ILE A 62 5.17 -8.15 8.73
CA ILE A 62 5.37 -9.23 7.73
C ILE A 62 6.17 -10.39 8.33
N THR A 63 6.99 -10.15 9.36
CA THR A 63 7.73 -11.22 10.04
C THR A 63 6.79 -12.26 10.63
N PRO A 64 6.93 -13.55 10.27
CA PRO A 64 6.23 -14.63 10.96
C PRO A 64 6.64 -14.60 12.43
N THR A 65 5.67 -14.75 13.32
CA THR A 65 5.96 -15.13 14.71
C THR A 65 6.53 -16.54 14.65
N VAL A 66 7.87 -16.64 14.67
CA VAL A 66 8.58 -17.90 14.89
C VAL A 66 8.41 -18.37 16.33
#